data_AF-A0A5B8U8I2-F1
#
_entry.id   AF-A0A5B8U8I2-F1
#
_cell.length_a   1.000
_cell.length_b   1.000
_cell.length_c   1.000
_cell.angle_alpha   90.00
_cell.angle_beta   90.00
_cell.angle_gamma   90.00
#
_symmetry.space_group_name_H-M   'P 1'
#
loop_
_entity.id
_entity.type
_entity.pdbx_description
1 polymer ?
#
loop_
_entity_poly.entity_id
_entity_poly.type
_entity_poly.pdbx_seq_one_letter_code
_entity_poly.pdbx_strand_id
1 'polypeptide(L)'
;MPVALDRRSEHYLAFLEAFACGFHPTQMELHRWLLLPVLTASPGELRDGLGQGHICRAIDRAHPAGPLNPGNVTQALKSAASLQAKLGTKPIVLEYERSSRSLVVVDPDFPVWLDVQDRGRLLAGLGLPAPEPARVGARRSGAVRG
;
A
#
# COMPACT_ATOMS: atom_id res chain seq x y z
N MET A 1 2.99 -18.15 -23.02
CA MET A 1 2.65 -18.19 -21.57
C MET A 1 1.86 -16.92 -21.17
N PRO A 2 0.54 -16.79 -21.43
CA PRO A 2 -0.19 -15.56 -21.01
C PRO A 2 -1.27 -15.76 -19.92
N VAL A 3 -2.04 -16.85 -19.93
CA VAL A 3 -3.29 -16.98 -19.13
C VAL A 3 -3.08 -16.95 -17.60
N ALA A 4 -1.91 -17.36 -17.11
CA ALA A 4 -1.62 -17.39 -15.67
C ALA A 4 -1.26 -16.02 -15.07
N LEU A 5 -0.78 -15.08 -15.90
CA LEU A 5 -0.52 -13.71 -15.45
C LEU A 5 -1.82 -12.89 -15.44
N ASP A 6 -2.68 -13.13 -16.43
CA ASP A 6 -3.97 -12.44 -16.57
C ASP A 6 -4.91 -12.76 -15.39
N ARG A 7 -5.08 -14.04 -15.03
CA ARG A 7 -5.91 -14.45 -13.89
C ARG A 7 -5.41 -13.92 -12.54
N ARG A 8 -4.09 -13.80 -12.36
CA ARG A 8 -3.49 -13.20 -11.16
C ARG A 8 -3.69 -11.69 -11.13
N SER A 9 -3.70 -11.04 -12.29
CA SER A 9 -3.99 -9.60 -12.38
C SER A 9 -5.42 -9.29 -11.97
N GLU A 10 -6.41 -10.06 -12.44
CA GLU A 10 -7.81 -9.92 -12.03
C GLU A 10 -7.97 -10.10 -10.51
N HIS A 11 -7.27 -11.08 -9.94
CA HIS A 11 -7.27 -11.32 -8.50
C HIS A 11 -6.76 -10.12 -7.70
N TYR A 12 -5.60 -9.54 -8.08
CA TYR A 12 -5.02 -8.41 -7.36
C TYR A 12 -5.84 -7.12 -7.54
N LEU A 13 -6.40 -6.88 -8.73
CA LEU A 13 -7.31 -5.76 -8.95
C LEU A 13 -8.57 -5.88 -8.06
N ALA A 14 -9.21 -7.05 -8.06
CA ALA A 14 -10.36 -7.31 -7.21
C ALA A 14 -10.02 -7.18 -5.72
N PHE A 15 -8.82 -7.63 -5.29
CA PHE A 15 -8.32 -7.40 -3.95
C PHE A 15 -8.22 -5.91 -3.61
N LEU A 16 -7.57 -5.10 -4.46
CA LEU A 16 -7.39 -3.67 -4.20
C LEU A 16 -8.72 -2.93 -4.08
N GLU A 17 -9.64 -3.18 -5.01
CA GLU A 17 -10.98 -2.58 -5.01
C GLU A 17 -11.77 -2.97 -3.76
N ALA A 18 -11.85 -4.27 -3.46
CA ALA A 18 -12.61 -4.76 -2.31
C ALA A 18 -11.99 -4.31 -0.99
N PHE A 19 -10.65 -4.33 -0.86
CA PHE A 19 -9.95 -3.89 0.34
C PHE A 19 -10.18 -2.40 0.60
N ALA A 20 -10.19 -1.57 -0.45
CA ALA A 20 -10.45 -0.14 -0.34
C ALA A 20 -11.85 0.19 0.19
N CYS A 21 -12.84 -0.70 0.01
CA CYS A 21 -14.18 -0.51 0.57
C CYS A 21 -14.26 -0.70 2.10
N GLY A 22 -13.33 -1.44 2.69
CA GLY A 22 -13.34 -1.74 4.13
C GLY A 22 -14.51 -2.64 4.56
N PHE A 23 -14.74 -2.74 5.88
CA PHE A 23 -15.87 -3.52 6.44
C PHE A 23 -17.23 -2.82 6.28
N HIS A 24 -17.20 -1.49 6.36
CA HIS A 24 -18.31 -0.56 6.26
C HIS A 24 -17.73 0.82 5.96
N PRO A 25 -18.52 1.75 5.40
CA PRO A 25 -18.08 3.13 5.21
C PRO A 25 -17.59 3.74 6.53
N THR A 26 -16.48 4.47 6.46
CA THR A 26 -15.93 5.25 7.58
C THR A 26 -15.44 6.58 7.06
N GLN A 27 -15.43 7.63 7.89
CA GLN A 27 -14.97 8.95 7.44
C GLN A 27 -13.50 8.97 7.04
N MET A 28 -12.67 8.11 7.64
CA MET A 28 -11.23 8.06 7.40
C MET A 28 -10.83 7.04 6.33
N GLU A 29 -11.74 6.15 5.91
CA GLU A 29 -11.54 5.12 4.89
C GLU A 29 -10.17 4.39 4.98
N LEU A 30 -9.71 4.09 6.21
CA LEU A 30 -8.29 3.77 6.44
C LEU A 30 -7.79 2.56 5.64
N HIS A 31 -8.64 1.57 5.34
CA HIS A 31 -8.25 0.45 4.48
C HIS A 31 -7.87 0.90 3.07
N ARG A 32 -8.60 1.85 2.47
CA ARG A 32 -8.20 2.49 1.21
C ARG A 32 -6.85 3.17 1.35
N TRP A 33 -6.67 3.96 2.41
CA TRP A 33 -5.44 4.73 2.62
C TRP A 33 -4.22 3.87 2.96
N LEU A 34 -4.41 2.68 3.53
CA LEU A 34 -3.33 1.70 3.70
C LEU A 34 -2.78 1.23 2.34
N LEU A 35 -3.55 1.28 1.25
CA LEU A 35 -3.07 0.93 -0.08
C LEU A 35 -2.11 1.98 -0.65
N LEU A 36 -2.16 3.24 -0.20
CA LEU A 36 -1.24 4.28 -0.68
C LEU A 36 0.24 3.87 -0.47
N PRO A 37 0.73 3.65 0.77
CA PRO A 37 2.12 3.25 0.98
C PRO A 37 2.45 1.89 0.33
N VAL A 38 1.47 0.98 0.19
CA VAL A 38 1.67 -0.31 -0.50
C VAL A 38 1.93 -0.11 -1.99
N LEU A 39 1.13 0.72 -2.67
CA LEU A 39 1.23 0.93 -4.12
C LEU A 39 2.40 1.86 -4.49
N THR A 40 2.89 2.68 -3.57
CA THR A 40 4.04 3.57 -3.79
C THR A 40 5.38 2.97 -3.37
N ALA A 41 5.40 1.92 -2.54
CA ALA A 41 6.63 1.28 -2.09
C ALA A 41 7.35 0.52 -3.21
N SER A 42 8.67 0.46 -3.14
CA SER A 42 9.48 -0.38 -4.02
C SER A 42 9.22 -1.88 -3.76
N PRO A 43 9.48 -2.76 -4.75
CA PRO A 43 9.35 -4.21 -4.54
C PRO A 43 10.24 -4.76 -3.42
N GLY A 44 11.34 -4.09 -3.08
CA GLY A 44 12.20 -4.44 -1.94
C GLY A 44 11.51 -4.10 -0.61
N GLU A 45 11.02 -2.86 -0.47
CA GLU A 45 10.28 -2.42 0.73
C GLU A 45 9.04 -3.28 1.00
N LEU A 46 8.34 -3.74 -0.05
CA LEU A 46 7.19 -4.63 0.10
C LEU A 46 7.56 -6.03 0.62
N ARG A 47 8.73 -6.55 0.22
CA ARG A 47 9.25 -7.84 0.72
C ARG A 47 9.73 -7.73 2.16
N ASP A 48 10.37 -6.62 2.51
CA ASP A 48 10.87 -6.37 3.87
C ASP A 48 9.76 -6.01 4.86
N GLY A 49 8.64 -5.48 4.34
CA GLY A 49 7.50 -5.02 5.12
C GLY A 49 7.56 -3.51 5.41
N LEU A 50 6.38 -2.89 5.42
CA LEU A 50 6.23 -1.46 5.63
C LEU A 50 5.97 -1.17 7.11
N GLY A 51 6.94 -0.55 7.77
CA GLY A 51 6.80 -0.16 9.18
C GLY A 51 5.66 0.83 9.42
N GLN A 52 4.92 0.67 10.51
CA GLN A 52 3.78 1.51 10.86
C GLN A 52 4.09 3.02 10.84
N GLY A 53 5.27 3.42 11.31
CA GLY A 53 5.68 4.83 11.29
C GLY A 53 5.84 5.40 9.87
N HIS A 54 6.29 4.58 8.91
CA HIS A 54 6.33 4.97 7.49
C HIS A 54 4.91 5.11 6.94
N ILE A 55 4.04 4.13 7.22
CA ILE A 55 2.63 4.14 6.80
C ILE A 55 1.91 5.40 7.30
N CYS A 56 2.01 5.72 8.60
CA CYS A 56 1.37 6.91 9.14
C CYS A 56 1.86 8.18 8.42
N ARG A 57 3.18 8.34 8.22
CA ARG A 57 3.72 9.51 7.52
C ARG A 57 3.26 9.60 6.07
N ALA A 58 3.14 8.48 5.37
CA ALA A 58 2.67 8.46 3.99
C ALA A 58 1.20 8.93 3.91
N ILE A 59 0.36 8.43 4.82
CA ILE A 59 -1.05 8.80 4.84
C ILE A 59 -1.25 10.23 5.34
N ASP A 60 -0.60 10.66 6.43
CA ASP A 60 -0.74 12.01 6.99
C ASP A 60 -0.38 13.13 5.99
N ARG A 61 0.56 12.86 5.07
CA ARG A 61 0.94 13.82 4.03
C ARG A 61 -0.10 13.99 2.92
N ALA A 62 -1.01 13.04 2.78
CA ALA A 62 -1.89 12.90 1.62
C ALA A 62 -3.38 12.92 1.98
N HIS A 63 -3.75 12.49 3.19
CA HIS A 63 -5.12 12.37 3.62
C HIS A 63 -5.76 13.75 3.83
N PRO A 64 -6.94 14.05 3.25
CA PRO A 64 -7.52 15.39 3.27
C PRO A 64 -7.97 15.85 4.66
N ALA A 65 -8.26 14.91 5.57
CA ALA A 65 -8.73 15.19 6.94
C ALA A 65 -7.63 15.09 8.03
N GLY A 66 -6.35 15.31 7.68
CA GLY A 66 -5.22 15.10 8.61
C GLY A 66 -5.21 16.01 9.86
N PRO A 67 -4.40 15.66 10.90
CA PRO A 67 -3.57 14.45 11.03
C PRO A 67 -4.35 13.23 11.58
N LEU A 68 -3.93 12.02 11.19
CA LEU A 68 -4.59 10.79 11.61
C LEU A 68 -4.26 10.41 13.06
N ASN A 69 -5.23 9.75 13.71
CA ASN A 69 -4.98 9.10 15.00
C ASN A 69 -4.20 7.78 14.78
N PRO A 70 -2.98 7.61 15.35
CA PRO A 70 -2.18 6.40 15.17
C PRO A 70 -2.85 5.11 15.67
N GLY A 71 -3.74 5.21 16.67
CA GLY A 71 -4.54 4.09 17.16
C GLY A 71 -5.49 3.55 16.10
N ASN A 72 -6.12 4.44 15.32
CA ASN A 72 -7.02 4.05 14.24
C ASN A 72 -6.25 3.35 13.11
N VAL A 73 -5.07 3.86 12.74
CA VAL A 73 -4.18 3.21 11.76
C VAL A 73 -3.76 1.82 12.26
N THR A 74 -3.37 1.69 13.53
CA THR A 74 -3.04 0.40 14.15
C THR A 74 -4.20 -0.59 14.05
N GLN A 75 -5.43 -0.13 14.28
CA GLN A 75 -6.61 -0.98 14.22
C GLN A 75 -6.92 -1.43 12.79
N ALA A 76 -6.79 -0.52 11.82
CA ALA A 76 -6.92 -0.85 10.40
C ALA A 76 -5.89 -1.92 10.00
N LEU A 77 -4.61 -1.73 10.37
CA LEU A 77 -3.54 -2.69 10.14
C LEU A 77 -3.85 -4.07 10.73
N LYS A 78 -4.19 -4.14 12.02
CA LYS A 78 -4.54 -5.40 12.71
C LYS A 78 -5.72 -6.14 12.08
N SER A 79 -6.60 -5.42 11.38
CA SER A 79 -7.78 -5.98 10.73
C SER A 79 -7.57 -6.33 9.24
N ALA A 80 -6.40 -6.08 8.67
CA ALA A 80 -6.17 -6.23 7.22
C ALA A 80 -6.42 -7.66 6.73
N ALA A 81 -5.88 -8.67 7.41
CA ALA A 81 -6.05 -10.07 7.03
C ALA A 81 -7.52 -10.54 7.21
N SER A 82 -8.18 -10.11 8.29
CA SER A 82 -9.58 -10.48 8.54
C SER A 82 -10.55 -9.81 7.57
N LEU A 83 -10.25 -8.60 7.11
CA LEU A 83 -11.01 -7.93 6.06
C LEU A 83 -10.94 -8.73 4.75
N GLN A 84 -9.73 -9.08 4.31
CA GLN A 84 -9.51 -9.89 3.10
C GLN A 84 -10.25 -11.24 3.19
N ALA A 85 -10.18 -11.91 4.35
CA ALA A 85 -10.92 -13.16 4.56
C ALA A 85 -12.43 -12.98 4.45
N LYS A 86 -12.99 -11.89 5.00
CA LYS A 86 -14.42 -11.57 4.90
C LYS A 86 -14.85 -11.25 3.46
N LEU A 87 -13.97 -10.63 2.67
CA LEU A 87 -14.18 -10.30 1.27
C LEU A 87 -13.95 -11.49 0.33
N GLY A 88 -13.50 -12.64 0.85
CA GLY A 88 -13.21 -13.83 0.05
C GLY A 88 -11.89 -13.76 -0.73
N THR A 89 -11.02 -12.80 -0.43
CA THR A 89 -9.69 -12.70 -1.03
C THR A 89 -8.84 -13.89 -0.59
N LYS A 90 -8.50 -14.76 -1.54
CA LYS A 90 -7.62 -15.93 -1.34
C LYS A 90 -6.65 -16.06 -2.51
N PRO A 91 -5.33 -16.18 -2.27
CA PRO A 91 -4.66 -16.11 -0.96
C PRO A 91 -4.77 -14.72 -0.31
N ILE A 92 -4.44 -14.63 0.98
CA ILE A 92 -4.25 -13.32 1.65
C ILE A 92 -3.05 -12.62 1.00
N VAL A 93 -3.16 -11.32 0.76
CA VAL A 93 -2.11 -10.50 0.16
C VAL A 93 -1.36 -9.70 1.23
N LEU A 94 -2.09 -9.10 2.19
CA LEU A 94 -1.53 -8.25 3.24
C LEU A 94 -1.76 -8.81 4.65
N GLU A 95 -0.72 -8.75 5.48
CA GLU A 95 -0.81 -9.12 6.89
C GLU A 95 -0.07 -8.11 7.77
N TYR A 96 -0.59 -7.86 8.97
CA TYR A 96 0.11 -7.03 9.95
C TYR A 96 0.91 -7.90 10.91
N GLU A 97 2.24 -7.86 10.77
CA GLU A 97 3.17 -8.51 11.67
C GLU A 97 3.31 -7.68 12.96
N ARG A 98 2.83 -8.24 14.07
CA ARG A 98 2.77 -7.53 15.35
C ARG A 98 4.15 -7.32 15.96
N SER A 99 5.07 -8.26 15.72
CA SER A 99 6.41 -8.24 16.31
C SER A 99 7.25 -7.10 15.74
N SER A 100 7.22 -6.93 14.42
CA SER A 100 7.93 -5.86 13.70
C SER A 100 7.09 -4.59 13.51
N ARG A 101 5.82 -4.59 13.92
CA ARG A 101 4.85 -3.49 13.72
C ARG A 101 4.81 -3.03 12.27
N SER A 102 4.75 -3.99 11.35
CA SER A 102 4.86 -3.74 9.91
C SER A 102 3.71 -4.40 9.14
N LEU A 103 3.28 -3.75 8.06
CA LEU A 103 2.40 -4.35 7.07
C LEU A 103 3.26 -5.10 6.07
N VAL A 104 3.07 -6.41 6.00
CA VAL A 104 3.85 -7.33 5.17
C VAL A 104 2.99 -7.79 4.00
N VAL A 105 3.60 -7.87 2.82
CA VAL A 105 3.00 -8.55 1.68
C VAL A 105 3.34 -10.03 1.79
N VAL A 106 2.33 -10.88 2.05
CA VAL A 106 2.53 -12.32 2.27
C VAL A 106 2.39 -13.15 1.00
N ASP A 107 1.80 -12.58 -0.06
CA ASP A 107 1.83 -13.16 -1.40
C ASP A 107 3.08 -12.68 -2.15
N PRO A 108 4.11 -13.53 -2.38
CA PRO A 108 5.36 -13.12 -2.99
C PRO A 108 5.23 -12.70 -4.47
N ASP A 109 4.12 -13.05 -5.14
CA ASP A 109 3.87 -12.67 -6.52
C ASP A 109 3.34 -11.23 -6.63
N PHE A 110 2.70 -10.70 -5.57
CA PHE A 110 2.10 -9.36 -5.59
C PHE A 110 3.13 -8.24 -5.87
N PRO A 111 4.32 -8.19 -5.24
CA PRO A 111 5.32 -7.16 -5.55
C PRO A 111 5.84 -7.25 -6.98
N VAL A 112 5.92 -8.46 -7.56
CA VAL A 112 6.36 -8.68 -8.95
C VAL A 112 5.28 -8.21 -9.93
N TRP A 113 4.02 -8.54 -9.64
CA TRP A 113 2.89 -8.05 -10.41
C TRP A 113 2.81 -6.53 -10.38
N LEU A 114 2.92 -5.91 -9.20
CA LEU A 114 2.83 -4.46 -9.01
C LEU A 114 3.93 -3.70 -9.77
N ASP A 115 5.13 -4.29 -9.90
CA ASP A 115 6.28 -3.65 -10.55
C ASP A 115 6.06 -3.38 -12.04
N VAL A 116 5.23 -4.20 -12.69
CA VAL A 116 4.89 -4.04 -14.12
C VAL A 116 3.57 -3.30 -14.36
N GLN A 117 2.91 -2.79 -13.31
CA GLN A 117 1.67 -2.02 -13.43
C GLN A 117 1.92 -0.51 -13.58
N ASP A 118 0.97 0.17 -14.22
CA ASP A 118 0.83 1.62 -14.09
C ASP A 118 0.26 1.95 -12.70
N ARG A 119 1.17 2.23 -11.76
CA ARG A 119 0.83 2.59 -10.37
C ARG A 119 -0.02 3.85 -10.29
N GLY A 120 0.17 4.81 -11.19
CA GLY A 120 -0.63 6.04 -11.25
C GLY A 120 -2.10 5.72 -11.57
N ARG A 121 -2.32 4.82 -12.53
CA ARG A 121 -3.66 4.33 -12.88
C ARG A 121 -4.33 3.55 -11.74
N LEU A 122 -3.58 2.69 -11.05
CA LEU A 122 -4.10 1.96 -9.88
C LEU A 122 -4.53 2.91 -8.77
N LEU A 123 -3.68 3.88 -8.42
CA LEU A 123 -3.98 4.89 -7.41
C LEU A 123 -5.20 5.73 -7.79
N ALA A 124 -5.28 6.19 -9.04
CA ALA A 124 -6.42 6.95 -9.55
C ALA A 124 -7.73 6.16 -9.46
N GLY A 125 -7.72 4.86 -9.81
CA GLY A 125 -8.89 3.98 -9.70
C GLY A 125 -9.40 3.81 -8.26
N LEU A 126 -8.52 3.98 -7.27
CA LEU A 126 -8.85 3.93 -5.84
C LEU A 126 -9.14 5.30 -5.24
N GLY A 127 -9.12 6.38 -6.03
CA GLY A 127 -9.26 7.75 -5.53
C GLY A 127 -8.09 8.22 -4.65
N LEU A 128 -6.91 7.61 -4.80
CA LEU A 128 -5.69 7.95 -4.08
C LEU A 128 -4.82 8.89 -4.92
N PRO A 129 -4.04 9.79 -4.30
CA PRO A 129 -3.16 10.68 -5.04
C PRO A 129 -2.06 9.90 -5.75
N ALA A 130 -1.61 10.43 -6.89
CA ALA A 130 -0.49 9.87 -7.63
C ALA A 130 0.77 9.79 -6.75
N PRO A 131 1.71 8.87 -7.04
CA PRO A 131 2.97 8.82 -6.32
C PRO A 131 3.64 10.18 -6.46
N GLU A 132 4.04 10.81 -5.36
CA GLU A 132 4.88 12.01 -5.46
C GLU A 132 6.10 11.61 -6.30
N PRO A 133 6.43 12.32 -7.39
CA PRO A 133 7.59 11.97 -8.19
C PRO A 133 8.78 11.91 -7.25
N ALA A 134 9.50 10.78 -7.27
CA ALA A 134 10.69 10.59 -6.45
C ALA A 134 11.52 11.85 -6.59
N ARG A 135 11.68 12.62 -5.50
CA ARG A 135 12.49 13.83 -5.52
C ARG A 135 13.88 13.34 -5.87
N VAL A 136 14.26 13.48 -7.15
CA VAL A 136 15.61 13.21 -7.64
C VAL A 136 16.48 14.04 -6.72
N GLY A 137 17.22 13.35 -5.85
CA GLY A 137 18.06 13.98 -4.86
C GLY A 137 18.89 15.03 -5.58
N ALA A 138 18.74 16.29 -5.17
CA ALA A 138 19.65 17.34 -5.57
C ALA A 138 21.05 16.84 -5.18
N ARG A 139 21.77 16.29 -6.16
CA ARG A 139 23.18 15.98 -6.02
C ARG A 139 23.81 17.33 -5.74
N ARG A 140 24.17 17.57 -4.48
CA ARG A 140 25.08 18.65 -4.12
C ARG A 140 26.41 18.32 -4.77
N SER A 141 26.57 18.72 -6.03
CA SER A 141 27.88 18.94 -6.63
C SER A 141 28.43 20.23 -6.01
N GLY A 142 28.88 20.12 -4.76
CA GLY A 142 29.74 21.09 -4.13
C GLY A 142 31.17 20.68 -4.42
N ALA A 143 31.61 20.94 -5.65
CA ALA A 143 32.99 20.79 -6.03
C ALA A 143 33.87 21.70 -5.15
N VAL A 144 34.94 21.10 -4.65
CA VAL A 144 36.10 21.70 -4.00
C VAL A 144 36.52 23.00 -4.70
N ARG A 145 36.61 24.08 -3.92
CA ARG A 145 37.43 25.28 -4.16
C ARG A 145 37.90 25.74 -2.78
N GLY A 146 39.16 26.01 -2.50
CA GLY A 146 40.42 25.89 -3.21
C GLY A 146 41.54 25.98 -2.17
#